data_AF-A0A2U1ML40-F1
#
_entry.id   AF-A0A2U1ML40-F1
#
_cell.length_a   1.000
_cell.length_b   1.000
_cell.length_c   1.000
_cell.angle_alpha   90.00
_cell.angle_beta   90.00
_cell.angle_gamma   90.00
#
_symmetry.space_group_name_H-M   'P 1'
#
loop_
_entity.id
_entity.type
_entity.pdbx_description
1 polymer ?
#
loop_
_entity_poly.entity_id
_entity_poly.type
_entity_poly.pdbx_seq_one_letter_code
_entity_poly.pdbx_strand_id
1 'polypeptide(L)' 'MASTYLTASQVGSYFVEQYYKLLQQKPGDLYQFYNGLSTMVRVDGESTVNVSALYVRNVEMF' A
#
# COMPACT_ATOMS: atom_id res chain seq x y z
N MET A 1 10.34 22.33 23.56
CA MET A 1 9.56 21.09 23.27
C MET A 1 10.51 20.11 22.59
N ALA A 2 10.90 19.01 23.23
CA ALA A 2 11.70 17.98 22.56
C ALA A 2 10.77 17.22 21.60
N SER A 3 11.11 17.19 20.31
CA SER A 3 10.38 16.37 19.34
C SER A 3 10.65 14.90 19.67
N THR A 4 9.63 14.20 20.15
CA THR A 4 9.68 12.74 20.33
C THR A 4 9.63 12.08 18.97
N TYR A 5 10.80 11.90 18.35
CA TYR A 5 10.90 11.16 17.11
C TYR A 5 10.60 9.68 17.36
N LEU A 6 9.70 9.12 16.56
CA LEU A 6 9.46 7.69 16.56
C LEU A 6 10.67 6.96 16.00
N THR A 7 10.98 5.81 16.58
CA THR A 7 11.99 4.90 16.02
C THR A 7 11.46 4.27 14.73
N ALA A 8 12.36 3.88 13.84
CA ALA A 8 11.99 3.15 12.63
C ALA A 8 11.20 1.86 12.94
N SER A 9 11.52 1.18 14.05
CA SER A 9 10.79 -0.02 14.49
C SER A 9 9.35 0.28 14.89
N GLN A 10 9.10 1.38 15.60
CA GLN A 10 7.74 1.80 15.95
C GLN A 10 6.92 2.15 14.70
N VAL A 11 7.52 2.89 13.75
CA VAL A 11 6.86 3.24 12.49
C VAL A 11 6.58 2.00 11.65
N GLY A 12 7.55 1.09 11.52
CA GLY A 12 7.40 -0.15 10.76
C GLY A 12 6.34 -1.08 11.34
N SER A 13 6.30 -1.24 12.66
CA SER A 13 5.31 -2.09 13.33
C SER A 13 3.89 -1.57 13.09
N TYR A 14 3.68 -0.26 13.25
CA TYR A 14 2.40 0.37 12.99
C TYR A 14 1.98 0.24 11.52
N PHE A 15 2.92 0.47 10.59
CA PHE A 15 2.66 0.35 9.15
C PHE A 15 2.13 -1.05 8.79
N VAL A 16 2.79 -2.11 9.25
CA VAL A 16 2.39 -3.49 8.96
C VAL A 16 1.01 -3.81 9.54
N GLU A 17 0.73 -3.39 10.78
CA GLU A 17 -0.57 -3.61 11.42
C GLU A 17 -1.70 -2.94 10.64
N GLN A 18 -1.54 -1.66 10.29
CA GLN A 18 -2.57 -0.92 9.56
C GLN A 18 -2.77 -1.48 8.14
N TYR A 19 -1.69 -1.86 7.45
CA TYR A 19 -1.77 -2.45 6.11
C TYR A 19 -2.61 -3.73 6.11
N TYR A 20 -2.32 -4.69 6.99
CA TYR A 20 -3.05 -5.96 7.01
C TYR A 20 -4.48 -5.82 7.52
N LYS A 21 -4.72 -4.91 8.49
CA LYS A 21 -6.08 -4.60 8.94
C LYS A 21 -6.94 -4.08 7.79
N LEU A 22 -6.42 -3.15 6.99
CA LEU A 22 -7.16 -2.61 5.85
C LEU A 22 -7.34 -3.65 4.73
N LEU A 23 -6.31 -4.46 4.46
CA LEU A 23 -6.39 -5.55 3.48
C LEU A 23 -7.52 -6.52 3.80
N GLN A 24 -7.71 -6.85 5.08
CA GLN A 24 -8.78 -7.76 5.52
C GLN A 24 -10.17 -7.10 5.47
N GLN A 25 -10.27 -5.83 5.87
CA GLN A 25 -11.57 -5.17 6.07
C GLN A 25 -12.10 -4.48 4.80
N LYS A 26 -11.22 -3.82 4.05
CA LYS A 26 -11.57 -3.00 2.88
C LYS A 26 -10.42 -3.00 1.86
N PRO A 27 -10.20 -4.11 1.14
CA PRO A 27 -9.08 -4.26 0.22
C PRO A 27 -9.07 -3.22 -0.93
N GLY A 28 -10.23 -2.65 -1.26
CA GLY A 28 -10.36 -1.58 -2.26
C GLY A 28 -9.66 -0.27 -1.87
N ASP A 29 -9.38 -0.03 -0.59
CA ASP A 29 -8.71 1.19 -0.10
C ASP A 29 -7.20 1.03 0.03
N LEU A 30 -6.66 -0.16 -0.25
CA LEU A 30 -5.23 -0.46 -0.06
C LEU A 30 -4.32 0.42 -0.92
N TYR A 31 -4.85 1.05 -1.98
CA TYR A 31 -4.12 1.97 -2.85
C TYR A 31 -3.45 3.13 -2.08
N GLN A 32 -4.00 3.51 -0.92
CA GLN A 32 -3.43 4.59 -0.09
C GLN A 32 -2.04 4.26 0.49
N PHE A 33 -1.65 2.97 0.52
CA PHE A 33 -0.34 2.51 0.96
C PHE A 33 0.70 2.50 -0.17
N TYR A 34 0.29 2.84 -1.40
CA TYR A 34 1.14 2.89 -2.57
C TYR A 34 1.17 4.31 -3.16
N ASN A 35 2.29 4.67 -3.77
CA ASN A 35 2.40 5.86 -4.58
C ASN A 35 2.53 5.49 -6.06
N GLY A 36 2.52 6.48 -6.95
CA GLY A 36 2.61 6.25 -8.40
C GLY A 36 3.89 5.55 -8.88
N LEU A 37 4.91 5.40 -8.02
CA LEU A 37 6.16 4.69 -8.30
C LEU A 37 6.22 3.28 -7.68
N SER A 38 5.17 2.86 -6.97
CA SER A 38 5.14 1.56 -6.29
C SER A 38 4.90 0.41 -7.27
N THR A 39 5.48 -0.76 -6.99
CA THR A 39 5.26 -1.99 -7.77
C THR A 39 4.69 -3.06 -6.85
N MET A 40 3.58 -3.71 -7.25
CA MET A 40 2.96 -4.81 -6.52
C MET A 40 3.25 -6.12 -7.23
N VAL A 41 3.84 -7.09 -6.52
CA VAL A 41 4.01 -8.46 -7.03
C VAL A 41 3.05 -9.36 -6.25
N ARG A 42 2.11 -9.99 -6.95
CA ARG A 42 1.22 -10.98 -6.33
C ARG A 42 1.86 -12.36 -6.40
N VAL A 43 1.74 -13.11 -5.31
CA VAL A 43 2.37 -14.44 -5.12
C VAL A 43 1.57 -15.56 -5.79
N ASP A 44 0.38 -15.26 -6.33
CA ASP A 44 -0.41 -16.18 -7.15
C ASP A 44 0.28 -16.57 -8.48
N GLY A 45 1.45 -16.00 -8.78
CA GLY A 45 2.38 -16.51 -9.78
C GLY A 45 2.07 -16.11 -11.22
N GLU A 46 0.94 -15.45 -11.47
CA GLU A 46 0.47 -15.16 -12.83
C GLU A 46 0.51 -13.67 -13.21
N SER A 47 0.73 -12.73 -12.28
CA SER A 47 0.73 -11.30 -12.64
C SER A 47 1.54 -10.41 -11.69
N THR A 48 2.72 -9.97 -12.15
CA THR A 48 3.36 -8.76 -11.62
C THR A 48 2.59 -7.55 -12.15
N VAL A 49 1.86 -6.85 -11.27
CA VAL A 49 1.09 -5.66 -11.68
C VAL A 49 1.81 -4.42 -11.17
N ASN A 50 2.32 -3.60 -12.09
CA ASN A 50 2.85 -2.31 -11.72
C ASN A 50 1.70 -1.42 -11.22
N VAL A 51 1.82 -0.80 -10.04
CA VAL A 51 0.74 0.04 -9.49
C VAL A 51 0.52 1.29 -10.37
N SER A 52 1.56 1.73 -11.09
CA SER A 52 1.40 2.75 -12.15
C SER A 52 0.47 2.28 -13.29
N ALA A 53 0.44 0.99 -13.62
CA ALA A 53 -0.46 0.43 -14.62
C ALA A 53 -1.91 0.32 -14.10
N LEU A 54 -2.11 0.13 -12.79
CA LEU A 54 -3.43 0.22 -12.16
C LEU A 54 -3.96 1.66 -12.16
N TYR A 55 -3.09 2.66 -12.00
CA TYR A 55 -3.50 4.06 -12.08
C TYR A 55 -4.09 4.38 -13.47
N VAL A 56 -3.44 3.96 -14.56
CA VAL A 56 -3.97 4.13 -15.93
C VAL A 56 -5.31 3.41 -16.12
N ARG A 57 -5.47 2.21 -15.57
CA ARG A 57 -6.71 1.42 -15.72
C ARG A 57 -7.91 1.95 -14.92
N ASN A 58 -7.68 2.78 -13.90
CA ASN A 58 -8.73 3.39 -13.08
C ASN A 58 -9.10 4.82 -13.50
N VAL A 59 -8.41 5.43 -14.47
CA VAL A 59 -8.88 6.68 -15.12
C VAL A 59 -9.87 6.38 -16.26
N GLU A 60 -9.96 5.14 -16.73
CA GLU A 60 -10.95 4.68 -17.71
C GLU A 60 -12.23 4.08 -17.10
N MET A 61 -12.36 4.07 -15.77
CA MET A 61 -13.62 3.69 -15.10
C MET A 61 -14.26 4.92 -14.43
N PHE A 62 -14.73 5.83 -15.28
CA PHE A 62 -16.08 6.36 -15.12
C PHE A 62 -17.06 5.41 -15.82
#